data_AF-A0A9E2RLD2-F1
#
_entry.id   AF-A0A9E2RLD2-F1
#
_cell.length_a   1.000
_cell.length_b   1.000
_cell.length_c   1.000
_cell.angle_alpha   90.00
_cell.angle_beta   90.00
_cell.angle_gamma   90.00
#
_symmetry.space_group_name_H-M   'P 1'
#
loop_
_entity.id
_entity.type
_entity.pdbx_description
1 polymer ?
#
loop_
_entity_poly.entity_id
_entity_poly.type
_entity_poly.pdbx_seq_one_letter_code
_entity_poly.pdbx_strand_id
1 'polypeptide(L)'
;MFQSSEYDLMTIGGGSAAFAAAIKAAELGARVAIVEEGTIGGTCVNIGCVPSKTLIKAAELCYHSAYPQFEGLTACPPPSDWRRVVQQKDEL
;
A
#
# COMPACT_ATOMS: atom_id res chain seq x y z
N MET A 1 -5.46 36.64 -6.81
CA MET A 1 -4.98 36.56 -8.19
C MET A 1 -4.62 35.10 -8.45
N PHE A 2 -5.42 34.38 -9.24
CA PHE A 2 -5.11 32.98 -9.60
C PHE A 2 -4.07 33.00 -10.72
N GLN A 3 -2.89 32.45 -10.46
CA GLN A 3 -1.82 32.33 -11.44
C GLN A 3 -2.09 31.05 -12.24
N SER A 4 -2.35 31.17 -13.55
CA SER A 4 -2.56 30.03 -14.43
C SER A 4 -1.21 29.37 -14.71
N SER A 5 -0.88 28.32 -13.98
CA SER A 5 0.17 27.39 -14.39
C SER A 5 -0.38 26.51 -15.51
N GLU A 6 0.30 26.52 -16.65
CA GLU A 6 -0.05 25.60 -17.74
C GLU A 6 0.42 24.18 -17.38
N TYR A 7 -0.53 23.25 -17.38
CA TYR A 7 -0.29 21.81 -17.24
C TYR A 7 -0.83 21.10 -18.47
N ASP A 8 -0.14 20.05 -18.89
CA ASP A 8 -0.54 19.23 -20.03
C ASP A 8 -1.47 18.09 -19.59
N LEU A 9 -1.40 17.69 -18.31
CA LEU A 9 -2.30 16.72 -17.69
C LEU A 9 -2.60 17.13 -16.25
N MET A 10 -3.88 17.02 -15.86
CA MET A 10 -4.31 17.13 -14.47
C MET A 10 -5.10 15.88 -14.08
N THR A 11 -4.70 15.23 -12.98
CA THR A 11 -5.45 14.10 -12.41
C THR A 11 -6.17 14.55 -11.15
N ILE A 12 -7.42 14.11 -11.00
CA ILE A 12 -8.20 14.28 -9.79
C ILE A 12 -8.17 12.95 -9.03
N GLY A 13 -7.65 12.99 -7.81
CA GLY A 13 -7.22 11.85 -7.04
C GLY A 13 -5.70 11.61 -7.17
N GLY A 14 -5.13 11.05 -6.11
CA GLY A 14 -3.74 10.62 -5.91
C GLY A 14 -3.70 9.13 -5.53
N GLY A 15 -4.63 8.34 -6.05
CA GLY A 15 -4.61 6.88 -5.97
C GLY A 15 -3.76 6.24 -7.06
N SER A 16 -3.71 4.90 -7.08
CA SER A 16 -2.85 4.14 -7.99
C SER A 16 -3.03 4.49 -9.48
N ALA A 17 -4.28 4.69 -9.93
CA ALA A 17 -4.55 5.04 -11.33
C ALA A 17 -4.03 6.44 -11.69
N ALA A 18 -4.24 7.43 -10.81
CA ALA A 18 -3.76 8.79 -11.01
C ALA A 18 -2.23 8.84 -11.02
N PHE A 19 -1.58 8.14 -10.10
CA PHE A 19 -0.11 8.04 -10.11
C PHE A 19 0.41 7.35 -11.37
N ALA A 20 -0.19 6.23 -11.80
CA ALA A 20 0.23 5.56 -13.02
C ALA A 20 0.14 6.48 -14.24
N ALA A 21 -0.98 7.21 -14.39
CA ALA A 21 -1.18 8.17 -15.47
C ALA A 21 -0.20 9.35 -15.38
N ALA A 22 -0.03 9.92 -14.19
CA ALA A 22 0.84 11.06 -13.95
C ALA A 22 2.32 10.73 -14.20
N ILE A 23 2.79 9.57 -13.70
CA ILE A 23 4.15 9.08 -13.95
C ILE A 23 4.37 8.89 -15.45
N LYS A 24 3.45 8.19 -16.13
CA LYS A 24 3.58 7.95 -17.57
C LYS A 24 3.61 9.24 -18.38
N ALA A 25 2.78 10.22 -18.03
CA ALA A 25 2.76 11.52 -18.69
C ALA A 25 4.04 12.32 -18.43
N ALA A 26 4.54 12.33 -17.19
CA ALA A 26 5.79 12.98 -16.84
C ALA A 26 7.00 12.35 -17.58
N GLU A 27 7.04 11.03 -17.71
CA GLU A 27 8.05 10.32 -18.52
C GLU A 27 8.04 10.74 -20.00
N LEU A 28 6.88 11.16 -20.51
CA LEU A 28 6.70 11.66 -21.88
C LEU A 28 6.97 13.17 -22.00
N GLY A 29 7.40 13.83 -20.91
CA GLY A 29 7.75 15.25 -20.87
C GLY A 29 6.59 16.20 -20.55
N ALA A 30 5.42 15.68 -20.18
CA ALA A 30 4.28 16.51 -19.79
C ALA A 30 4.48 17.17 -18.42
N ARG A 31 4.03 18.43 -18.28
CA ARG A 31 3.83 19.08 -16.98
C ARG A 31 2.54 18.55 -16.37
N VAL A 32 2.65 17.80 -15.28
CA VAL A 32 1.50 17.14 -14.65
C VAL A 32 1.15 17.80 -13.33
N ALA A 33 -0.15 18.00 -13.10
CA ALA A 33 -0.72 18.32 -11.79
C ALA A 33 -1.51 17.15 -11.23
N ILE A 34 -1.31 16.82 -9.95
CA ILE A 34 -2.12 15.85 -9.22
C ILE A 34 -2.86 16.63 -8.12
N VAL A 35 -4.18 16.45 -8.05
CA VAL A 35 -5.02 17.04 -6.99
C VAL A 35 -5.57 15.90 -6.14
N GLU A 36 -5.26 15.88 -4.85
CA GLU A 36 -5.75 14.90 -3.90
C GLU A 36 -6.25 15.63 -2.64
N GLU A 37 -7.38 15.19 -2.10
CA GLU A 37 -7.99 15.77 -0.89
C GLU A 37 -7.49 15.05 0.36
N GLY A 38 -7.29 13.73 0.28
CA GLY A 38 -6.89 12.87 1.39
C GLY A 38 -5.43 12.46 1.35
N THR A 39 -5.17 11.23 1.82
CA THR A 39 -3.81 10.70 1.90
C THR A 39 -3.34 10.22 0.53
N ILE A 40 -2.17 10.70 0.14
CA ILE A 40 -1.44 10.24 -1.05
C ILE A 40 -1.37 8.69 -1.07
N GLY A 41 -1.55 8.11 -2.26
CA GLY A 41 -1.54 6.66 -2.48
C GLY A 41 -2.94 6.04 -2.51
N GLY A 42 -3.96 6.79 -2.07
CA GLY A 42 -5.36 6.40 -2.13
C GLY A 42 -5.64 5.08 -1.40
N THR A 43 -6.66 4.35 -1.85
CA THR A 43 -7.13 3.12 -1.19
C THR A 43 -6.06 2.05 -1.12
N CYS A 44 -5.33 1.82 -2.22
CA CYS A 44 -4.37 0.72 -2.33
C CYS A 44 -3.29 0.76 -1.24
N VAL A 45 -2.73 1.94 -1.00
CA VAL A 45 -1.65 2.16 -0.03
C VAL A 45 -2.19 2.25 1.39
N ASN A 46 -3.29 2.99 1.60
CA ASN A 46 -3.67 3.39 2.95
C ASN A 46 -4.62 2.40 3.65
N ILE A 47 -5.56 1.80 2.92
CA ILE A 47 -6.66 0.99 3.51
C ILE A 47 -7.02 -0.24 2.68
N GLY A 48 -6.14 -0.67 1.77
CA GLY A 48 -6.44 -1.69 0.78
C GLY A 48 -5.34 -2.73 0.65
N CYS A 49 -4.74 -2.79 -0.52
CA CYS A 49 -3.78 -3.84 -0.89
C CYS A 49 -2.57 -3.90 0.04
N VAL A 50 -1.94 -2.77 0.35
CA VAL A 50 -0.70 -2.75 1.16
C VAL A 50 -0.98 -3.21 2.60
N PRO A 51 -1.94 -2.62 3.35
CA PRO A 51 -2.20 -3.06 4.71
C PRO A 51 -2.74 -4.49 4.78
N SER A 52 -3.60 -4.89 3.82
CA SER A 52 -4.13 -6.27 3.79
C SER A 52 -3.02 -7.29 3.55
N LYS A 53 -2.07 -7.02 2.65
CA LYS A 53 -0.96 -7.95 2.38
C LYS A 53 0.00 -8.06 3.55
N THR A 54 0.22 -6.99 4.32
CA THR A 54 0.97 -7.06 5.58
C THR A 54 0.31 -8.00 6.58
N LEU A 55 -1.00 -7.90 6.79
CA LEU A 55 -1.73 -8.78 7.69
C LEU A 55 -1.77 -10.23 7.19
N ILE A 56 -1.96 -10.45 5.88
CA ILE A 56 -1.91 -11.78 5.27
C ILE A 56 -0.54 -12.42 5.51
N LYS A 57 0.56 -11.65 5.42
CA LYS A 57 1.90 -12.19 5.68
C LYS A 57 2.07 -12.62 7.14
N ALA A 58 1.56 -11.84 8.09
CA ALA A 58 1.58 -12.23 9.50
C ALA A 58 0.78 -13.53 9.76
N ALA A 59 -0.39 -13.67 9.11
CA ALA A 59 -1.20 -14.87 9.20
C ALA A 59 -0.52 -16.09 8.56
N GLU A 60 0.13 -15.91 7.41
CA GLU A 60 0.90 -16.96 6.72
C GLU A 60 2.03 -17.51 7.63
N LEU A 61 2.74 -16.63 8.33
CA LEU A 61 3.78 -17.05 9.28
C LEU A 61 3.20 -17.90 10.41
N CYS A 62 2.08 -17.47 11.00
CA CYS A 62 1.41 -18.25 12.04
C CYS A 62 0.96 -19.62 11.52
N TYR A 63 0.41 -19.65 10.29
CA TYR A 63 -0.06 -20.88 9.65
C TYR A 63 1.10 -21.86 9.40
N HIS A 64 2.19 -21.42 8.78
CA HIS A 64 3.34 -22.29 8.51
C HIS A 64 4.03 -22.78 9.79
N SER A 65 4.03 -21.98 10.86
CA SER A 65 4.52 -22.41 12.17
C SER A 65 3.62 -23.46 12.82
N ALA A 66 2.30 -23.39 12.60
CA ALA A 66 1.34 -24.37 13.12
C ALA A 66 1.27 -25.66 12.27
N TYR A 67 1.56 -25.55 10.96
CA TYR A 67 1.46 -26.65 10.00
C TYR A 67 2.77 -26.78 9.20
N PRO A 68 3.85 -27.25 9.82
CA PRO A 68 5.14 -27.39 9.15
C PRO A 68 5.07 -28.47 8.07
N GLN A 69 5.73 -28.22 6.93
CA GLN A 69 5.76 -29.15 5.79
C GLN A 69 6.95 -30.12 5.80
N PHE A 70 7.78 -30.06 6.84
CA PHE A 70 8.96 -30.92 6.98
C PHE A 70 8.75 -31.91 8.14
N GLU A 71 9.00 -33.19 7.89
CA GLU A 71 8.78 -34.28 8.87
C GLU A 71 9.60 -34.12 10.15
N GLY A 72 10.74 -33.43 10.10
CA GLY A 72 11.58 -33.14 11.26
C GLY A 72 11.11 -31.96 12.13
N LEU A 73 10.08 -31.23 11.71
CA LEU A 73 9.57 -30.07 12.43
C LEU A 73 8.26 -30.41 13.14
N THR A 74 8.16 -30.01 14.40
CA THR A 74 6.90 -30.04 15.15
C THR A 74 6.18 -28.70 15.01
N ALA A 75 4.85 -28.72 15.10
CA ALA A 75 4.05 -27.51 15.15
C ALA A 75 4.49 -26.63 16.33
N CYS A 76 4.85 -25.39 16.05
CA CYS A 76 5.37 -24.44 17.03
C CYS A 76 4.85 -23.03 16.72
N PRO A 77 3.54 -22.76 16.94
CA PRO A 77 2.98 -21.43 16.72
C PRO A 77 3.57 -20.44 17.73
N PRO A 78 4.06 -19.26 17.29
CA PRO A 78 4.55 -18.25 18.22
C PRO A 78 3.39 -17.63 19.02
N PRO A 79 3.63 -17.18 20.27
CA PRO A 79 2.68 -16.28 20.93
C PRO A 79 2.41 -15.06 20.04
N SER A 80 1.14 -14.75 19.79
CA SER A 80 0.76 -13.66 18.88
C SER A 80 0.02 -12.54 19.62
N ASP A 81 0.57 -11.33 19.55
CA ASP A 81 -0.10 -10.09 19.92
C ASP A 81 -0.62 -9.40 18.64
N TRP A 82 -1.87 -9.70 18.29
CA TRP A 82 -2.49 -9.17 17.09
C TRP A 82 -2.75 -7.66 17.16
N ARG A 83 -2.84 -7.06 18.35
CA ARG A 83 -2.97 -5.60 18.47
C ARG A 83 -1.67 -4.95 18.01
N ARG A 84 -0.53 -5.51 18.43
CA ARG A 84 0.79 -5.04 17.98
C ARG A 84 1.00 -5.25 16.48
N VAL A 85 0.53 -6.36 15.91
CA VAL A 85 0.60 -6.60 14.46
C VAL A 85 -0.22 -5.56 13.68
N VAL A 86 -1.44 -5.23 14.15
CA VAL A 86 -2.26 -4.18 13.54
C VAL A 86 -1.58 -2.81 13.66
N GLN A 87 -1.02 -2.49 14.82
CA GLN A 87 -0.28 -1.24 15.02
C GLN A 87 0.92 -1.12 14.08
N GLN A 88 1.71 -2.18 13.91
CA GLN A 88 2.83 -2.20 12.95
C GLN A 88 2.37 -1.98 11.50
N LYS A 89 1.18 -2.48 11.15
CA LYS A 89 0.55 -2.25 9.84
C LYS A 89 0.03 -0.81 9.69
N ASP A 90 -0.28 -0.10 10.78
CA ASP A 90 -0.64 1.32 10.76
C ASP A 90 0.60 2.24 10.69
N GLU A 91 1.79 1.73 11.00
CA GLU A 91 3.08 2.46 10.99
C GLU A 91 3.85 2.35 9.65
N LEU A 92 3.29 1.68 8.64
CA LEU A 92 3.86 1.59 7.28
C LEU A 92 3.85 2.94 6.55
#